data_AF-A0A382JFM1-F1
#
_entry.id   AF-A0A382JFM1-F1
#
_cell.length_a   1.000
_cell.length_b   1.000
_cell.length_c   1.000
_cell.angle_alpha   90.00
_cell.angle_beta   90.00
_cell.angle_gamma   90.00
#
_symmetry.space_group_name_H-M   'P 1'
#
loop_
_entity.id
_entity.type
_entity.pdbx_description
1 polymer ?
#
loop_
_entity_poly.entity_id
_entity_poly.type
_entity_poly.pdbx_seq_one_letter_code
_entity_poly.pdbx_strand_id
1 'polypeptide(L)'
;MKEVIMKNIKSLFVLICSIALIMGSCAKKDEDATAAAAAAGTGTGNTASGTISGIDYLTGTYTMSYNGQTPSGGCISNSTAITALSSALPSGTLGFKFDIIITSSTTWSKSLQYYSDASCATLTGYFNLGYKNFAVGDSLSGLTAGSMGLPTTAKKVSYNEDNFVIKSYTDTVTSYYLSTFGSGLTALGFTQGKELVVTQDGDAEVNIWQTVIPSGSTETYLVMGNSSASTYPTDWDSDNIDIFWKTSE
;
A
#
# COMPACT_ATOMS: atom_id res chain seq x y z
N MET A 1 18.09 4.81 9.32
CA MET A 1 17.47 3.87 8.35
C MET A 1 16.98 2.57 8.99
N LYS A 2 17.78 1.76 9.72
CA LYS A 2 17.33 0.50 10.37
C LYS A 2 15.99 0.61 11.14
N GLU A 3 15.79 1.70 11.88
CA GLU A 3 14.53 1.96 12.61
C GLU A 3 13.34 2.35 11.72
N VAL A 4 13.56 2.94 10.54
CA VAL A 4 12.50 3.27 9.56
C VAL A 4 11.84 1.98 9.06
N ILE A 5 12.64 0.94 8.85
CA ILE A 5 12.21 -0.31 8.20
C ILE A 5 11.28 -1.14 9.07
N MET A 6 11.51 -1.15 10.39
CA MET A 6 10.58 -1.80 11.33
C MET A 6 9.20 -1.13 11.30
N LYS A 7 9.13 0.17 10.96
CA LYS A 7 7.89 0.95 11.00
C LYS A 7 7.01 0.70 9.78
N ASN A 8 7.58 0.66 8.58
CA ASN A 8 6.86 0.24 7.38
C ASN A 8 6.35 -1.23 7.49
N ILE A 9 7.09 -2.09 8.17
CA ILE A 9 6.66 -3.48 8.48
C ILE A 9 5.40 -3.49 9.35
N LYS A 10 5.32 -2.63 10.37
CA LYS A 10 4.10 -2.50 11.19
C LYS A 10 2.92 -2.00 10.37
N SER A 11 3.12 -1.03 9.48
CA SER A 11 2.07 -0.53 8.57
C SER A 11 1.51 -1.64 7.68
N LEU A 12 2.38 -2.51 7.15
CA LEU A 12 1.95 -3.68 6.39
C LEU A 12 1.10 -4.67 7.23
N PHE A 13 1.44 -4.87 8.50
CA PHE A 13 0.61 -5.65 9.42
C PHE A 13 -0.75 -5.01 9.71
N VAL A 14 -0.79 -3.70 9.96
CA VAL A 14 -2.03 -2.96 10.20
C VAL A 14 -2.95 -3.05 8.97
N LEU A 15 -2.39 -2.90 7.77
CA LEU A 15 -3.09 -2.98 6.48
C LEU A 15 -3.88 -4.29 6.32
N ILE A 16 -3.24 -5.42 6.64
CA ILE A 16 -3.85 -6.75 6.48
C ILE A 16 -4.90 -7.00 7.57
N CYS A 17 -4.64 -6.54 8.79
CA CYS A 17 -5.52 -6.75 9.95
C CYS A 17 -6.79 -5.88 9.92
N SER A 18 -6.71 -4.62 9.45
CA SER A 18 -7.86 -3.71 9.47
C SER A 18 -9.03 -4.23 8.61
N ILE A 19 -8.74 -4.92 7.52
CA ILE A 19 -9.76 -5.39 6.56
C ILE A 19 -10.43 -6.68 6.98
N ALA A 20 -9.73 -7.55 7.72
CA ALA A 20 -10.34 -8.73 8.32
C ALA A 20 -11.58 -8.38 9.17
N LEU A 21 -11.62 -7.17 9.73
CA LEU A 21 -12.77 -6.64 10.48
C LEU A 21 -13.87 -6.05 9.59
N ILE A 22 -13.52 -5.49 8.42
CA ILE A 22 -14.45 -4.79 7.52
C ILE A 22 -15.39 -5.76 6.79
N MET A 23 -14.96 -6.99 6.47
CA MET A 23 -15.86 -7.97 5.82
C MET A 23 -17.02 -8.47 6.69
N GLY A 24 -17.04 -8.14 7.99
CA GLY A 24 -18.21 -8.37 8.83
C GLY A 24 -19.39 -7.44 8.53
N SER A 25 -19.14 -6.26 7.93
CA SER A 25 -20.18 -5.25 7.65
C SER A 25 -20.63 -5.18 6.19
N CYS A 26 -19.93 -5.85 5.26
CA CYS A 26 -20.33 -5.96 3.86
C CYS A 26 -21.50 -6.95 3.67
N ALA A 27 -22.67 -6.62 4.22
CA ALA A 27 -23.93 -7.27 3.86
C ALA A 27 -24.37 -6.79 2.46
N LYS A 28 -24.29 -7.71 1.49
CA LYS A 28 -24.93 -7.73 0.16
C LYS A 28 -25.32 -6.38 -0.48
N LYS A 29 -24.63 -6.05 -1.58
CA LYS A 29 -25.25 -5.36 -2.72
C LYS A 29 -25.12 -6.25 -3.96
N ASP A 30 -26.22 -6.39 -4.68
CA ASP A 30 -26.43 -7.32 -5.80
C ASP A 30 -25.52 -7.05 -7.02
N GLU A 31 -25.36 -8.10 -7.83
CA GLU A 31 -24.42 -8.34 -8.94
C GLU A 31 -24.57 -7.43 -10.18
N ASP A 32 -23.47 -7.18 -10.89
CA ASP A 32 -23.27 -7.64 -12.28
C ASP A 32 -21.77 -7.56 -12.65
N ALA A 33 -21.14 -8.69 -12.96
CA ALA A 33 -19.72 -8.75 -13.31
C ALA A 33 -19.55 -9.18 -14.78
N THR A 34 -19.47 -8.19 -15.67
CA THR A 34 -19.04 -8.40 -17.05
C THR A 34 -17.59 -8.86 -17.07
N ALA A 35 -17.35 -10.07 -17.55
CA ALA A 35 -16.01 -10.64 -17.72
C ALA A 35 -15.27 -9.92 -18.87
N ALA A 36 -14.34 -9.03 -18.52
CA ALA A 36 -13.36 -8.50 -19.45
C ALA A 36 -12.17 -9.48 -19.57
N ALA A 37 -11.82 -9.83 -20.80
CA ALA A 37 -10.65 -10.65 -21.11
C ALA A 37 -9.37 -9.90 -20.75
N ALA A 38 -8.59 -10.42 -19.78
CA ALA A 38 -7.31 -9.86 -19.40
C ALA A 38 -6.21 -10.38 -20.33
N ALA A 39 -5.62 -9.47 -21.12
CA ALA A 39 -4.22 -9.58 -21.52
C ALA A 39 -3.32 -9.66 -20.27
N ALA A 40 -2.04 -10.04 -20.42
CA ALA A 40 -1.06 -10.02 -19.33
C ALA A 40 -0.94 -8.60 -18.74
N GLY A 41 -1.79 -8.28 -17.77
CA GLY A 41 -2.01 -6.95 -17.23
C GLY A 41 -1.94 -7.00 -15.71
N THR A 42 -1.15 -6.07 -15.16
CA THR A 42 -1.11 -5.72 -13.74
C THR A 42 -2.52 -5.49 -13.22
N GLY A 43 -2.86 -6.06 -12.06
CA GLY A 43 -4.20 -6.02 -11.48
C GLY A 43 -4.77 -4.62 -11.28
N THR A 44 -6.06 -4.56 -10.95
CA THR A 44 -6.75 -3.29 -10.70
C THR A 44 -6.05 -2.52 -9.58
N GLY A 45 -5.65 -1.28 -9.86
CA GLY A 45 -4.96 -0.42 -8.90
C GLY A 45 -3.43 -0.58 -8.87
N ASN A 46 -2.81 -1.31 -9.80
CA ASN A 46 -1.34 -1.47 -9.85
C ASN A 46 -0.64 -0.60 -10.90
N THR A 47 -1.34 0.33 -11.56
CA THR A 47 -0.77 1.15 -12.63
C THR A 47 -0.80 2.63 -12.23
N ALA A 48 0.37 3.25 -12.20
CA ALA A 48 0.46 4.69 -12.03
C ALA A 48 -0.02 5.40 -13.30
N SER A 49 -0.87 6.41 -13.16
CA SER A 49 -1.41 7.13 -14.32
C SER A 49 -1.75 8.59 -14.05
N GLY A 50 -1.29 9.16 -12.93
CA GLY A 50 -1.58 10.56 -12.61
C GLY A 50 -0.58 11.24 -11.69
N THR A 51 -0.91 12.50 -11.40
CA THR A 51 -0.16 13.38 -10.51
C THR A 51 -1.15 14.11 -9.62
N ILE A 52 -0.92 14.07 -8.31
CA ILE A 52 -1.69 14.83 -7.34
C ILE A 52 -1.02 16.19 -7.16
N SER A 53 -1.78 17.27 -7.37
CA SER A 53 -1.27 18.63 -7.18
C SER A 53 -1.28 19.04 -5.72
N GLY A 54 -0.38 19.93 -5.33
CA GLY A 54 -0.28 20.48 -3.96
C GLY A 54 0.79 19.81 -3.09
N ILE A 55 1.29 18.64 -3.47
CA ILE A 55 2.53 18.04 -2.96
C ILE A 55 3.45 17.84 -4.16
N ASP A 56 4.62 18.44 -4.14
CA ASP A 56 5.57 18.35 -5.26
C ASP A 56 5.93 16.89 -5.55
N TYR A 57 6.21 16.56 -6.81
CA TYR A 57 6.65 15.23 -7.22
C TYR A 57 5.70 14.05 -6.93
N LEU A 58 4.49 14.28 -6.39
CA LEU A 58 3.51 13.24 -6.01
C LEU A 58 2.87 12.58 -7.24
N THR A 59 3.63 11.70 -7.87
CA THR A 59 3.29 10.98 -9.10
C THR A 59 4.12 9.72 -9.23
N GLY A 60 3.59 8.72 -9.95
CA GLY A 60 4.25 7.45 -10.19
C GLY A 60 4.02 6.44 -9.06
N THR A 61 4.95 5.50 -8.96
CA THR A 61 4.96 4.46 -7.92
C THR A 61 6.07 4.75 -6.92
N TYR A 62 5.75 4.60 -5.63
CA TYR A 62 6.71 4.63 -4.53
C TYR A 62 6.75 3.26 -3.85
N THR A 63 7.88 2.59 -3.88
CA THR A 63 8.05 1.26 -3.31
C THR A 63 8.73 1.31 -1.95
N MET A 64 8.32 0.42 -1.04
CA MET A 64 8.96 0.21 0.23
C MET A 64 10.41 -0.25 0.01
N SER A 65 11.35 0.25 0.82
CA SER A 65 12.67 -0.37 0.92
C SER A 65 12.83 -1.21 2.19
N TYR A 66 13.80 -2.10 2.14
CA TYR A 66 14.29 -2.83 3.31
C TYR A 66 15.76 -2.49 3.55
N ASN A 67 16.16 -2.23 4.80
CA ASN A 67 17.53 -1.83 5.14
C ASN A 67 18.07 -0.60 4.41
N GLY A 68 17.17 0.28 3.93
CA GLY A 68 17.58 1.47 3.19
C GLY A 68 18.16 1.16 1.80
N GLN A 69 18.02 -0.07 1.34
CA GLN A 69 18.47 -0.49 0.03
C GLN A 69 17.44 -0.06 -1.00
N THR A 70 17.86 0.66 -2.04
CA THR A 70 17.00 0.93 -3.19
C THR A 70 16.58 -0.40 -3.80
N PRO A 71 15.28 -0.78 -3.72
CA PRO A 71 14.84 -2.06 -4.22
C PRO A 71 14.84 -2.03 -5.75
N SER A 72 15.64 -2.90 -6.39
CA SER A 72 15.69 -3.00 -7.85
C SER A 72 14.31 -3.35 -8.40
N GLY A 73 13.71 -2.44 -9.15
CA GLY A 73 12.32 -2.57 -9.65
C GLY A 73 11.29 -2.80 -8.54
N GLY A 74 11.58 -2.39 -7.30
CA GLY A 74 10.70 -2.55 -6.14
C GLY A 74 10.74 -3.92 -5.45
N CYS A 75 11.52 -4.89 -5.94
CA CYS A 75 11.54 -6.24 -5.35
C CYS A 75 12.28 -6.30 -4.00
N ILE A 76 11.59 -6.76 -2.96
CA ILE A 76 12.17 -7.07 -1.65
C ILE A 76 12.27 -8.58 -1.48
N SER A 77 13.49 -9.11 -1.60
CA SER A 77 13.79 -10.54 -1.44
C SER A 77 14.80 -10.86 -0.33
N ASN A 78 15.10 -9.88 0.52
CA ASN A 78 15.96 -10.07 1.68
C ASN A 78 15.31 -11.05 2.68
N SER A 79 16.01 -12.13 3.02
CA SER A 79 15.47 -13.19 3.89
C SER A 79 15.07 -12.70 5.29
N THR A 80 15.75 -11.69 5.83
CA THR A 80 15.38 -11.10 7.13
C THR A 80 14.08 -10.30 7.01
N ALA A 81 13.86 -9.60 5.89
CA ALA A 81 12.61 -8.90 5.62
C ALA A 81 11.43 -9.88 5.53
N ILE A 82 11.60 -10.93 4.74
CA ILE A 82 10.60 -11.98 4.54
C ILE A 82 10.26 -12.65 5.88
N THR A 83 11.28 -12.95 6.69
CA THR A 83 11.07 -13.56 8.02
C THR A 83 10.29 -12.62 8.94
N ALA A 84 10.66 -11.33 8.98
CA ALA A 84 9.99 -10.33 9.81
C ALA A 84 8.53 -10.10 9.40
N LEU A 85 8.17 -10.38 8.15
CA LEU A 85 6.83 -10.24 7.58
C LEU A 85 6.12 -11.58 7.37
N SER A 86 6.64 -12.68 7.89
CA SER A 86 6.15 -14.03 7.58
C SER A 86 4.66 -14.27 7.91
N SER A 87 4.08 -13.55 8.87
CA SER A 87 2.64 -13.58 9.15
C SER A 87 1.79 -12.67 8.25
N ALA A 88 2.42 -11.70 7.58
CA ALA A 88 1.81 -10.80 6.59
C ALA A 88 2.02 -11.29 5.13
N LEU A 89 2.69 -12.43 4.95
CA LEU A 89 3.02 -12.99 3.63
C LEU A 89 2.51 -14.43 3.53
N PRO A 90 2.01 -14.86 2.36
CA PRO A 90 1.76 -16.27 2.09
C PRO A 90 3.03 -17.10 2.27
N SER A 91 2.89 -18.35 2.73
CA SER A 91 4.04 -19.25 2.84
C SER A 91 4.69 -19.50 1.47
N GLY A 92 6.02 -19.67 1.47
CA GLY A 92 6.80 -19.83 0.23
C GLY A 92 7.06 -18.54 -0.54
N THR A 93 6.67 -17.36 -0.02
CA THR A 93 7.06 -16.07 -0.59
C THR A 93 8.58 -15.90 -0.52
N LEU A 94 9.23 -15.74 -1.67
CA LEU A 94 10.68 -15.49 -1.79
C LEU A 94 11.01 -14.05 -2.22
N GLY A 95 9.99 -13.30 -2.65
CA GLY A 95 10.08 -11.89 -2.96
C GLY A 95 8.70 -11.25 -2.81
N PHE A 96 8.66 -9.98 -2.43
CA PHE A 96 7.41 -9.22 -2.40
C PHE A 96 7.65 -7.76 -2.78
N LYS A 97 6.58 -7.06 -3.18
CA LYS A 97 6.59 -5.61 -3.41
C LYS A 97 5.49 -4.98 -2.57
N PHE A 98 5.78 -3.82 -1.98
CA PHE A 98 4.78 -3.02 -1.27
C PHE A 98 4.87 -1.57 -1.76
N ASP A 99 3.83 -1.14 -2.47
CA ASP A 99 3.85 0.05 -3.31
C ASP A 99 2.73 1.02 -2.92
N ILE A 100 3.04 2.31 -2.94
CA ILE A 100 2.09 3.42 -3.02
C ILE A 100 2.04 3.87 -4.48
N ILE A 101 0.87 3.84 -5.11
CA ILE A 101 0.74 4.09 -6.54
C ILE A 101 -0.24 5.25 -6.74
N ILE A 102 0.23 6.32 -7.39
CA ILE A 102 -0.63 7.46 -7.73
C ILE A 102 -1.36 7.15 -9.04
N THR A 103 -2.65 6.84 -8.94
CA THR A 103 -3.45 6.34 -10.06
C THR A 103 -4.18 7.45 -10.80
N SER A 104 -4.46 8.60 -10.18
CA SER A 104 -4.97 9.78 -10.87
C SER A 104 -4.61 11.08 -10.13
N SER A 105 -5.28 12.20 -10.46
CA SER A 105 -5.18 13.45 -9.71
C SER A 105 -5.88 13.42 -8.36
N THR A 106 -6.74 12.43 -8.09
CA THR A 106 -7.54 12.31 -6.84
C THR A 106 -7.64 10.88 -6.32
N THR A 107 -6.94 9.92 -6.93
CA THR A 107 -6.96 8.51 -6.53
C THR A 107 -5.56 7.96 -6.41
N TRP A 108 -5.39 7.01 -5.50
CA TRP A 108 -4.14 6.32 -5.26
C TRP A 108 -4.42 4.92 -4.71
N SER A 109 -3.40 4.08 -4.61
CA SER A 109 -3.55 2.75 -4.03
C SER A 109 -2.34 2.32 -3.21
N LYS A 110 -2.59 1.39 -2.28
CA LYS A 110 -1.57 0.53 -1.67
C LYS A 110 -1.61 -0.81 -2.40
N SER A 111 -0.47 -1.33 -2.82
CA SER A 111 -0.36 -2.59 -3.56
C SER A 111 0.67 -3.50 -2.90
N LEU A 112 0.26 -4.71 -2.53
CA LEU A 112 1.11 -5.77 -2.00
C LEU A 112 1.12 -6.95 -2.97
N GLN A 113 2.29 -7.30 -3.47
CA GLN A 113 2.47 -8.37 -4.46
C GLN A 113 3.41 -9.44 -3.91
N TYR A 114 3.08 -10.72 -4.14
CA TYR A 114 3.84 -11.87 -3.64
C TYR A 114 4.46 -12.67 -4.78
N TYR A 115 5.69 -13.14 -4.61
CA TYR A 115 6.43 -13.87 -5.63
C TYR A 115 7.08 -15.13 -5.08
N SER A 116 7.13 -16.18 -5.92
CA SER A 116 7.79 -17.44 -5.59
C SER A 116 9.29 -17.44 -5.89
N ASP A 117 9.87 -16.33 -6.30
CA ASP A 117 11.29 -16.16 -6.57
C ASP A 117 11.84 -14.82 -6.05
N ALA A 118 13.14 -14.77 -5.81
CA ALA A 118 13.84 -13.61 -5.26
C ALA A 118 14.04 -12.45 -6.26
N SER A 119 13.76 -12.68 -7.55
CA SER A 119 13.79 -11.66 -8.60
C SER A 119 12.43 -10.98 -8.81
N CYS A 120 11.39 -11.41 -8.09
CA CYS A 120 10.01 -10.99 -8.30
C CYS A 120 9.54 -11.16 -9.74
N ALA A 121 9.88 -12.30 -10.37
CA ALA A 121 9.49 -12.62 -11.75
C ALA A 121 8.17 -13.42 -11.82
N THR A 122 7.91 -14.27 -10.83
CA THR A 122 6.78 -15.22 -10.81
C THR A 122 5.79 -14.83 -9.73
N LEU A 123 4.75 -14.10 -10.13
CA LEU A 123 3.70 -13.60 -9.25
C LEU A 123 2.80 -14.76 -8.76
N THR A 124 2.58 -14.85 -7.45
CA THR A 124 1.72 -15.87 -6.83
C THR A 124 0.40 -15.29 -6.32
N GLY A 125 0.33 -13.98 -6.15
CA GLY A 125 -0.90 -13.22 -5.90
C GLY A 125 -0.63 -11.77 -5.54
N TYR A 126 -1.68 -10.99 -5.42
CA TYR A 126 -1.62 -9.61 -4.96
C TYR A 126 -2.89 -9.21 -4.21
N PHE A 127 -2.72 -8.19 -3.40
CA PHE A 127 -3.73 -7.54 -2.60
C PHE A 127 -3.53 -6.03 -2.76
N ASN A 128 -4.57 -5.30 -3.13
CA ASN A 128 -4.54 -3.85 -3.27
C ASN A 128 -5.68 -3.21 -2.50
N LEU A 129 -5.42 -2.01 -1.98
CA LEU A 129 -6.42 -1.07 -1.52
C LEU A 129 -6.42 0.17 -2.40
N GLY A 130 -7.56 0.48 -2.99
CA GLY A 130 -7.81 1.72 -3.69
C GLY A 130 -8.38 2.79 -2.77
N TYR A 131 -7.97 4.03 -3.00
CA TYR A 131 -8.44 5.21 -2.32
C TYR A 131 -8.84 6.29 -3.32
N LYS A 132 -9.85 7.08 -2.97
CA LYS A 132 -10.43 8.15 -3.79
C LYS A 132 -10.57 9.46 -3.01
N ASN A 133 -11.03 10.50 -3.71
CA ASN A 133 -11.26 11.84 -3.16
C ASN A 133 -10.03 12.41 -2.46
N PHE A 134 -8.83 12.08 -2.94
CA PHE A 134 -7.60 12.58 -2.37
C PHE A 134 -7.55 14.10 -2.53
N ALA A 135 -7.47 14.80 -1.40
CA ALA A 135 -7.39 16.24 -1.33
C ALA A 135 -6.18 16.67 -0.53
N VAL A 136 -5.50 17.71 -1.00
CA VAL A 136 -4.37 18.34 -0.32
C VAL A 136 -4.86 19.65 0.32
N GLY A 137 -4.65 19.79 1.62
CA GLY A 137 -5.01 20.95 2.40
C GLY A 137 -3.80 21.78 2.83
N ASP A 138 -3.93 22.39 4.02
CA ASP A 138 -2.94 23.33 4.55
C ASP A 138 -1.57 22.69 4.79
N SER A 139 -0.54 23.53 4.71
CA SER A 139 0.81 23.17 5.16
C SER A 139 0.89 23.12 6.69
N LEU A 140 1.65 22.16 7.18
CA LEU A 140 2.16 22.11 8.54
C LEU A 140 3.65 22.44 8.54
N SER A 141 4.11 23.06 9.62
CA SER A 141 5.50 23.43 9.84
C SER A 141 5.88 23.23 11.30
N GLY A 142 7.18 23.12 11.57
CA GLY A 142 7.67 22.88 12.93
C GLY A 142 7.53 21.42 13.36
N LEU A 143 7.42 20.50 12.39
CA LEU A 143 7.38 19.05 12.65
C LEU A 143 8.72 18.57 13.20
N THR A 144 8.69 17.56 14.07
CA THR A 144 9.87 17.01 14.72
C THR A 144 10.65 16.15 13.73
N ALA A 145 11.83 16.61 13.32
CA ALA A 145 12.71 15.84 12.42
C ALA A 145 13.19 14.51 13.05
N GLY A 146 13.36 14.48 14.39
CA GLY A 146 13.84 13.31 15.12
C GLY A 146 15.24 12.84 14.68
N SER A 147 15.64 11.66 15.17
CA SER A 147 16.92 11.02 14.81
C SER A 147 16.98 10.58 13.35
N MET A 148 15.84 10.48 12.68
CA MET A 148 15.74 10.02 11.29
C MET A 148 15.86 11.15 10.26
N GLY A 149 15.91 12.41 10.70
CA GLY A 149 16.00 13.57 9.80
C GLY A 149 14.74 13.76 8.95
N LEU A 150 13.56 13.51 9.54
CA LEU A 150 12.28 13.68 8.88
C LEU A 150 12.07 15.15 8.45
N PRO A 151 11.21 15.40 7.46
CA PRO A 151 10.93 16.75 6.97
C PRO A 151 10.29 17.59 8.08
N THR A 152 10.66 18.86 8.24
CA THR A 152 10.05 19.75 9.26
C THR A 152 8.74 20.40 8.79
N THR A 153 8.26 20.00 7.62
CA THR A 153 7.01 20.46 7.00
C THR A 153 6.29 19.28 6.34
N ALA A 154 4.96 19.39 6.22
CA ALA A 154 4.12 18.44 5.49
C ALA A 154 2.88 19.13 4.95
N LYS A 155 2.10 18.43 4.14
CA LYS A 155 0.74 18.81 3.78
C LYS A 155 -0.27 17.94 4.51
N LYS A 156 -1.33 18.56 5.03
CA LYS A 156 -2.54 17.85 5.42
C LYS A 156 -3.17 17.24 4.18
N VAL A 157 -3.59 15.99 4.27
CA VAL A 157 -4.30 15.29 3.20
C VAL A 157 -5.52 14.54 3.73
N SER A 158 -6.53 14.40 2.90
CA SER A 158 -7.70 13.57 3.20
C SER A 158 -8.05 12.68 2.01
N TYR A 159 -8.65 11.53 2.28
CA TYR A 159 -9.08 10.59 1.25
C TYR A 159 -10.14 9.62 1.82
N ASN A 160 -10.80 8.86 0.95
CA ASN A 160 -11.72 7.79 1.32
C ASN A 160 -11.18 6.46 0.83
N GLU A 161 -11.43 5.36 1.55
CA GLU A 161 -11.28 4.04 0.97
C GLU A 161 -12.31 3.85 -0.16
N ASP A 162 -11.89 3.22 -1.25
CA ASP A 162 -12.72 3.02 -2.44
C ASP A 162 -12.91 1.54 -2.77
N ASN A 163 -11.85 0.75 -2.71
CA ASN A 163 -11.96 -0.66 -3.07
C ASN A 163 -10.88 -1.51 -2.42
N PHE A 164 -11.20 -2.78 -2.27
CA PHE A 164 -10.27 -3.85 -1.95
C PHE A 164 -10.21 -4.78 -3.17
N VAL A 165 -9.00 -5.13 -3.61
CA VAL A 165 -8.77 -5.99 -4.78
C VAL A 165 -7.84 -7.11 -4.40
N ILE A 166 -8.21 -8.35 -4.70
CA ILE A 166 -7.33 -9.51 -4.51
C ILE A 166 -7.37 -10.45 -5.70
N LYS A 167 -6.23 -11.11 -5.93
CA LYS A 167 -6.13 -12.26 -6.82
C LYS A 167 -5.08 -13.22 -6.29
N SER A 168 -5.42 -14.50 -6.27
CA SER A 168 -4.45 -15.57 -6.01
C SER A 168 -4.21 -16.37 -7.29
N TYR A 169 -2.97 -16.79 -7.51
CA TYR A 169 -2.58 -17.69 -8.61
C TYR A 169 -2.25 -19.10 -8.12
N THR A 170 -2.07 -19.28 -6.80
CA THR A 170 -1.69 -20.56 -6.19
C THR A 170 -2.60 -20.95 -5.04
N ASP A 171 -2.64 -22.24 -4.71
CA ASP A 171 -3.45 -22.78 -3.60
C ASP A 171 -3.00 -22.20 -2.26
N THR A 172 -1.70 -21.98 -2.13
CA THR A 172 -1.08 -21.38 -0.95
C THR A 172 -1.59 -19.96 -0.71
N VAL A 173 -1.60 -19.09 -1.73
CA VAL A 173 -2.10 -17.72 -1.58
C VAL A 173 -3.61 -17.71 -1.39
N THR A 174 -4.33 -18.61 -2.05
CA THR A 174 -5.78 -18.78 -1.86
C THR A 174 -6.11 -19.12 -0.41
N SER A 175 -5.39 -20.08 0.17
CA SER A 175 -5.55 -20.49 1.56
C SER A 175 -5.16 -19.37 2.53
N TYR A 176 -4.09 -18.64 2.23
CA TYR A 176 -3.67 -17.47 3.01
C TYR A 176 -4.78 -16.42 3.10
N TYR A 177 -5.36 -16.01 1.97
CA TYR A 177 -6.47 -15.05 1.98
C TYR A 177 -7.70 -15.57 2.71
N LEU A 178 -8.12 -16.81 2.48
CA LEU A 178 -9.25 -17.40 3.20
C LEU A 178 -9.01 -17.47 4.71
N SER A 179 -7.78 -17.74 5.14
CA SER A 179 -7.43 -17.75 6.57
C SER A 179 -7.38 -16.34 7.19
N THR A 180 -6.98 -15.34 6.40
CA THR A 180 -6.80 -13.95 6.85
C THR A 180 -8.14 -13.21 6.90
N PHE A 181 -8.96 -13.43 5.89
CA PHE A 181 -10.20 -12.69 5.64
C PHE A 181 -11.46 -13.51 5.95
N GLY A 182 -11.31 -14.80 6.23
CA GLY A 182 -12.39 -15.67 6.65
C GLY A 182 -13.40 -16.01 5.54
N SER A 183 -14.53 -16.56 5.96
CA SER A 183 -15.58 -17.08 5.07
C SER A 183 -16.36 -16.01 4.32
N GLY A 184 -16.28 -14.74 4.73
CA GLY A 184 -16.87 -13.61 4.01
C GLY A 184 -16.33 -13.47 2.58
N LEU A 185 -15.06 -13.81 2.37
CA LEU A 185 -14.42 -13.76 1.08
C LEU A 185 -15.04 -14.73 0.05
N THR A 186 -15.39 -15.95 0.51
CA THR A 186 -16.08 -16.94 -0.33
C THR A 186 -17.49 -16.48 -0.69
N ALA A 187 -18.20 -15.82 0.23
CA ALA A 187 -19.52 -15.27 -0.04
C ALA A 187 -19.50 -14.15 -1.08
N LEU A 188 -18.38 -13.42 -1.19
CA LEU A 188 -18.13 -12.41 -2.23
C LEU A 188 -17.64 -13.01 -3.56
N GLY A 189 -17.59 -14.34 -3.68
CA GLY A 189 -17.22 -15.02 -4.92
C GLY A 189 -15.72 -15.12 -5.17
N PHE A 190 -14.88 -14.96 -4.14
CA PHE A 190 -13.44 -15.17 -4.29
C PHE A 190 -13.13 -16.59 -4.73
N THR A 191 -12.38 -16.72 -5.83
CA THR A 191 -11.92 -18.00 -6.38
C THR A 191 -10.52 -17.80 -6.97
N GLN A 192 -9.65 -18.80 -6.84
CA GLN A 192 -8.31 -18.78 -7.42
C GLN A 192 -8.35 -18.45 -8.93
N GLY A 193 -7.38 -17.66 -9.39
CA GLY A 193 -7.23 -17.28 -10.79
C GLY A 193 -8.17 -16.16 -11.26
N LYS A 194 -9.20 -15.82 -10.47
CA LYS A 194 -10.12 -14.71 -10.74
C LYS A 194 -9.79 -13.52 -9.84
N GLU A 195 -9.70 -12.33 -10.41
CA GLU A 195 -9.62 -11.10 -9.61
C GLU A 195 -10.97 -10.85 -8.96
N LEU A 196 -10.96 -10.61 -7.64
CA LEU A 196 -12.10 -10.11 -6.90
C LEU A 196 -11.87 -8.64 -6.60
N VAL A 197 -12.82 -7.79 -7.00
CA VAL A 197 -12.89 -6.38 -6.64
C VAL A 197 -14.09 -6.21 -5.73
N VAL A 198 -13.86 -5.64 -4.55
CA VAL A 198 -14.90 -5.30 -3.57
C VAL A 198 -14.90 -3.78 -3.46
N THR A 199 -15.94 -3.14 -4.00
CA THR A 199 -16.13 -1.70 -3.85
C THR A 199 -16.62 -1.39 -2.44
N GLN A 200 -16.05 -0.36 -1.86
CA GLN A 200 -16.38 0.18 -0.56
C GLN A 200 -16.51 1.69 -0.66
N ASP A 201 -17.28 2.27 0.25
CA ASP A 201 -17.37 3.73 0.39
C ASP A 201 -16.98 4.05 1.82
N GLY A 202 -15.68 3.92 2.08
CA GLY A 202 -15.13 4.03 3.42
C GLY A 202 -15.21 5.45 3.94
N ASP A 203 -15.18 5.56 5.27
CA ASP A 203 -15.15 6.84 5.94
C ASP A 203 -13.95 7.69 5.48
N ALA A 204 -14.09 9.01 5.63
CA ALA A 204 -13.00 9.90 5.33
C ALA A 204 -11.87 9.69 6.33
N GLU A 205 -10.65 9.53 5.82
CA GLU A 205 -9.43 9.55 6.60
C GLU A 205 -8.67 10.85 6.38
N VAL A 206 -7.93 11.27 7.41
CA VAL A 206 -7.02 12.40 7.38
C VAL A 206 -5.61 11.96 7.75
N ASN A 207 -4.60 12.53 7.10
CA ASN A 207 -3.20 12.20 7.29
C ASN A 207 -2.31 13.43 6.96
N ILE A 208 -0.99 13.30 7.12
CA ILE A 208 0.02 14.26 6.70
C ILE A 208 1.04 13.60 5.77
N TRP A 209 1.28 14.21 4.63
CA TRP A 209 2.13 13.64 3.57
C TRP A 209 3.18 14.67 3.14
N GLN A 210 4.35 14.18 2.77
CA GLN A 210 5.42 15.02 2.21
C GLN A 210 6.29 14.20 1.28
N THR A 211 6.66 14.77 0.14
CA THR A 211 7.77 14.26 -0.65
C THR A 211 9.06 14.99 -0.30
N VAL A 212 10.18 14.27 -0.25
CA VAL A 212 11.50 14.89 -0.02
C VAL A 212 12.57 14.29 -0.92
N ILE A 213 13.56 15.11 -1.21
CA ILE A 213 14.84 14.69 -1.79
C ILE A 213 15.90 14.98 -0.70
N PRO A 214 16.31 13.97 0.08
CA PRO A 214 17.32 14.13 1.12
C PRO A 214 18.62 14.71 0.56
N SER A 215 19.32 15.51 1.36
CA SER A 215 20.61 16.09 0.97
C SER A 215 21.60 14.99 0.55
N GLY A 216 22.18 15.13 -0.64
CA GLY A 216 23.09 14.13 -1.20
C GLY A 216 22.42 12.94 -1.90
N SER A 217 21.09 12.95 -2.02
CA SER A 217 20.33 11.97 -2.81
C SER A 217 19.77 12.61 -4.09
N THR A 218 19.64 11.82 -5.14
CA THR A 218 18.85 12.15 -6.34
C THR A 218 17.43 11.59 -6.26
N GLU A 219 17.17 10.75 -5.27
CA GLU A 219 15.92 10.00 -5.15
C GLU A 219 14.86 10.80 -4.41
N THR A 220 13.62 10.70 -4.90
CA THR A 220 12.45 11.24 -4.22
C THR A 220 11.88 10.20 -3.28
N TYR A 221 11.53 10.61 -2.08
CA TYR A 221 10.91 9.78 -1.06
C TYR A 221 9.52 10.32 -0.76
N LEU A 222 8.55 9.44 -0.56
CA LEU A 222 7.25 9.78 -0.01
C LEU A 222 7.25 9.42 1.48
N VAL A 223 6.97 10.42 2.32
CA VAL A 223 6.82 10.29 3.77
C VAL A 223 5.35 10.47 4.10
N MET A 224 4.77 9.48 4.78
CA MET A 224 3.37 9.45 5.17
C MET A 224 3.27 9.28 6.67
N GLY A 225 2.44 10.11 7.32
CA GLY A 225 2.07 9.93 8.72
C GLY A 225 1.09 8.78 8.92
N ASN A 226 0.61 8.65 10.15
CA ASN A 226 -0.44 7.72 10.51
C ASN A 226 -1.82 8.34 10.24
N SER A 227 -2.71 7.61 9.57
CA SER A 227 -4.04 8.12 9.26
C SER A 227 -4.96 8.13 10.50
N SER A 228 -5.98 8.97 10.46
CA SER A 228 -6.99 9.12 11.51
C SER A 228 -8.36 9.37 10.89
N ALA A 229 -9.43 8.99 11.59
CA ALA A 229 -10.80 9.15 11.08
C ALA A 229 -11.30 10.60 11.00
N SER A 230 -10.68 11.55 11.72
CA SER A 230 -11.17 12.94 11.73
C SER A 230 -10.19 14.01 12.18
N THR A 231 -9.13 13.65 12.90
CA THR A 231 -8.19 14.62 13.47
C THR A 231 -6.86 14.52 12.75
N TYR A 232 -6.48 15.57 12.04
CA TYR A 232 -5.20 15.62 11.35
C TYR A 232 -4.05 15.41 12.34
N PRO A 233 -3.09 14.53 12.03
CA PRO A 233 -1.84 14.49 12.76
C PRO A 233 -1.19 15.88 12.79
N THR A 234 -0.68 16.27 13.94
CA THR A 234 0.03 17.56 14.12
C THR A 234 1.55 17.42 14.02
N ASP A 235 2.05 16.19 14.08
CA ASP A 235 3.46 15.85 13.91
C ASP A 235 3.60 14.45 13.32
N TRP A 236 4.82 14.08 12.94
CA TRP A 236 5.17 12.71 12.61
C TRP A 236 5.09 11.85 13.87
N ASP A 237 4.24 10.84 13.85
CA ASP A 237 4.33 9.75 14.82
C ASP A 237 5.59 8.95 14.49
N SER A 238 6.67 9.18 15.24
CA SER A 238 7.94 8.52 14.96
C SER A 238 7.83 7.01 15.04
N ASP A 239 6.84 6.42 15.73
CA ASP A 239 6.67 4.97 15.81
C ASP A 239 5.80 4.39 14.68
N ASN A 240 5.03 5.24 13.99
CA ASN A 240 4.08 4.89 12.93
C ASN A 240 4.21 5.83 11.73
N ILE A 241 5.42 5.94 11.19
CA ILE A 241 5.73 6.69 9.97
C ILE A 241 6.04 5.70 8.84
N ASP A 242 5.49 5.97 7.66
CA ASP A 242 5.81 5.21 6.45
C ASP A 242 6.68 6.03 5.49
N ILE A 243 7.75 5.41 4.99
CA ILE A 243 8.66 6.02 4.01
C ILE A 243 8.85 5.12 2.80
N PHE A 244 8.50 5.62 1.62
CA PHE A 244 8.59 4.92 0.34
C PHE A 244 9.51 5.64 -0.64
N TRP A 245 10.18 4.87 -1.50
CA TRP A 245 11.14 5.34 -2.47
C TRP A 245 10.47 5.45 -3.81
N LYS A 246 10.64 6.57 -4.51
CA LYS A 246 10.15 6.66 -5.87
C LYS A 246 10.88 5.64 -6.73
N THR A 247 10.12 4.76 -7.37
CA THR A 247 10.68 3.71 -8.20
C THR A 247 11.20 4.33 -9.49
N SER A 248 12.46 4.06 -9.84
CA SER A 248 13.00 4.40 -11.15
C SER A 248 12.29 3.55 -12.20
N GLU A 249 11.56 4.20 -13.11
CA GLU A 249 10.93 3.55 -14.27
C GLU A 249 11.97 3.11 -15.31
#